data_AF-A0A2G3PVF2-F1
#
_entry.id   AF-A0A2G3PVF2-F1
#
_cell.length_a   1.000
_cell.length_b   1.000
_cell.length_c   1.000
_cell.angle_alpha   90.00
_cell.angle_beta   90.00
_cell.angle_gamma   90.00
#
_symmetry.space_group_name_H-M   'P 1'
#
loop_
_entity.id
_entity.type
_entity.pdbx_description
1 polymer ?
#
loop_
_entity_poly.entity_id
_entity_poly.type
_entity_poly.pdbx_seq_one_letter_code
_entity_poly.pdbx_strand_id
1 'polypeptide(L)'
;MSSSVIAHNLVATNAFNKLGVNGKGSTKAMEKLSSGYRINRAGDDAAGLAISEKMRSQVKGLNQASRNAQDGVSLIQTAEGALGEVHNMLGRMK
;
A
#
# COMPACT_ATOMS: atom_id res chain seq x y z
N MET A 1 38.58 -36.67 32.08
CA MET A 1 38.19 -35.78 30.97
C MET A 1 37.23 -36.51 30.03
N SER A 2 35.94 -36.60 30.34
CA SER A 2 34.91 -37.14 29.42
C SER A 2 33.56 -37.15 30.15
N SER A 3 32.69 -36.20 29.87
CA SER A 3 31.25 -36.31 30.19
C SER A 3 30.42 -35.25 29.45
N SER A 4 30.98 -34.06 29.21
CA SER A 4 30.23 -32.96 28.58
C SER A 4 29.91 -33.19 27.09
N VAL A 5 30.71 -33.99 26.36
CA VAL A 5 30.51 -34.27 24.92
C VAL A 5 29.46 -35.37 24.67
N ILE A 6 29.24 -36.27 25.64
CA ILE A 6 28.33 -37.43 25.49
C ILE A 6 26.90 -37.06 25.92
N ALA A 7 26.73 -36.17 26.90
CA ALA A 7 25.40 -35.79 27.42
C ALA A 7 24.70 -34.68 26.61
N HIS A 8 25.46 -33.71 26.06
CA HIS A 8 24.88 -32.61 25.29
C HIS A 8 25.76 -32.27 24.07
N ASN A 9 25.25 -32.50 22.87
CA ASN A 9 25.93 -32.09 21.64
C ASN A 9 25.68 -30.60 21.37
N LEU A 10 26.44 -29.76 22.06
CA LEU A 10 26.34 -28.30 21.99
C LEU A 10 26.57 -27.75 20.57
N VAL A 11 27.41 -28.42 19.78
CA VAL A 11 27.68 -28.07 18.36
C VAL A 11 26.44 -28.33 17.51
N ALA A 12 25.79 -29.48 17.67
CA ALA A 12 24.54 -29.78 16.98
C ALA A 12 23.41 -28.82 17.40
N THR A 13 23.28 -28.50 18.68
CA THR A 13 22.28 -27.54 19.18
C THR A 13 22.53 -26.13 18.62
N ASN A 14 23.78 -25.68 18.56
CA ASN A 14 24.12 -24.40 17.93
C ASN A 14 23.83 -24.42 16.42
N ALA A 15 24.21 -25.48 15.71
CA ALA A 15 23.91 -25.64 14.29
C ALA A 15 22.41 -25.64 14.01
N PHE A 16 21.60 -26.31 14.84
CA PHE A 16 20.15 -26.30 14.76
C PHE A 16 19.55 -24.90 14.98
N ASN A 17 20.04 -24.17 15.99
CA ASN A 17 19.62 -22.78 16.22
C ASN A 17 19.98 -21.87 15.05
N LYS A 18 21.18 -22.01 14.46
CA LYS A 18 21.60 -21.26 13.28
C LYS A 18 20.77 -21.62 12.05
N LEU A 19 20.43 -22.89 11.86
CA LEU A 19 19.52 -23.34 10.80
C LEU A 19 18.13 -22.74 10.98
N GLY A 20 17.61 -22.70 12.20
CA GLY A 20 16.32 -22.06 12.51
C GLY A 20 16.32 -20.56 12.23
N VAL A 21 17.40 -19.84 12.56
CA VAL A 21 17.55 -18.41 12.23
C VAL A 21 17.64 -18.21 10.72
N ASN A 22 18.42 -19.03 10.00
CA ASN A 22 18.56 -18.93 8.56
C ASN A 22 17.23 -19.24 7.83
N GLY A 23 16.52 -20.28 8.27
CA GLY A 23 15.19 -20.63 7.77
C GLY A 23 14.21 -19.46 7.90
N LYS A 24 14.16 -18.79 9.06
CA LYS A 24 13.34 -17.59 9.26
C LYS A 24 13.73 -16.45 8.31
N GLY A 25 15.03 -16.24 8.09
CA GLY A 25 15.54 -15.25 7.14
C GLY A 25 15.12 -15.53 5.70
N SER A 26 15.24 -16.79 5.26
CA SER A 26 14.82 -17.22 3.92
C SER A 26 13.33 -17.04 3.70
N THR A 27 12.48 -17.45 4.67
CA THR A 27 11.03 -17.25 4.59
C THR A 27 10.66 -15.77 4.46
N LYS A 28 11.31 -14.89 5.22
CA LYS A 28 11.08 -13.44 5.15
C LYS A 28 11.52 -12.86 3.80
N ALA A 29 12.63 -13.33 3.24
CA ALA A 29 13.07 -12.92 1.91
C ALA A 29 12.07 -13.37 0.83
N MET A 30 11.58 -14.61 0.90
CA MET A 30 10.54 -15.11 -0.01
C MET A 30 9.23 -14.32 0.12
N GLU A 31 8.83 -13.92 1.32
CA GLU A 31 7.65 -13.08 1.55
C GLU A 31 7.78 -11.71 0.85
N LYS A 32 8.97 -11.08 0.93
CA LYS A 32 9.27 -9.81 0.24
C LYS A 32 9.33 -9.96 -1.27
N LEU A 33 9.91 -11.05 -1.77
CA LEU A 33 9.95 -11.35 -3.19
C LEU A 33 8.53 -11.60 -3.74
N SER A 34 7.71 -12.37 -3.02
CA SER A 34 6.35 -12.70 -3.45
C SER A 34 5.40 -11.50 -3.40
N SER A 35 5.58 -10.58 -2.45
CA SER A 35 4.71 -9.40 -2.34
C SER A 35 5.18 -8.24 -3.21
N GLY A 36 6.46 -8.20 -3.58
CA GLY A 36 7.09 -7.05 -4.23
C GLY A 36 7.27 -5.83 -3.32
N TYR A 37 6.84 -5.89 -2.05
CA TYR A 37 6.97 -4.80 -1.09
C TYR A 37 8.16 -5.03 -0.16
N ARG A 38 8.95 -3.95 0.05
CA ARG A 38 10.08 -3.95 0.98
C ARG A 38 9.64 -4.15 2.44
N ILE A 39 8.46 -3.64 2.80
CA ILE A 39 7.86 -3.68 4.14
C ILE A 39 6.51 -4.40 4.02
N ASN A 40 6.44 -5.63 4.52
CA ASN A 40 5.23 -6.44 4.49
C ASN A 40 4.46 -6.46 5.82
N ARG A 41 5.17 -6.23 6.93
CA ARG A 41 4.61 -6.33 8.28
C ARG A 41 4.96 -5.09 9.09
N ALA A 42 4.06 -4.69 9.97
CA ALA A 42 4.30 -3.61 10.94
C ALA A 42 5.49 -3.91 11.87
N GLY A 43 5.78 -5.19 12.11
CA GLY A 43 6.94 -5.62 12.90
C GLY A 43 8.29 -5.47 12.21
N ASP A 44 8.32 -5.24 10.89
CA ASP A 44 9.58 -5.02 10.15
C ASP A 44 10.03 -3.55 10.20
N ASP A 45 9.08 -2.64 10.00
CA ASP A 45 9.29 -1.19 10.01
C ASP A 45 7.91 -0.50 10.20
N ALA A 46 7.51 -0.29 11.45
CA ALA A 46 6.21 0.30 11.78
C ALA A 46 6.07 1.73 11.23
N ALA A 47 7.15 2.51 11.27
CA ALA A 47 7.15 3.88 10.77
C ALA A 47 7.06 3.93 9.25
N GLY A 48 7.86 3.11 8.55
CA GLY A 48 7.82 3.00 7.10
C GLY A 48 6.48 2.48 6.59
N LEU A 49 5.87 1.51 7.28
CA LEU A 49 4.53 1.03 6.95
C LEU A 49 3.48 2.14 7.12
N ALA A 50 3.49 2.84 8.25
CA ALA A 50 2.54 3.92 8.53
C ALA A 50 2.62 5.06 7.52
N ILE A 51 3.83 5.46 7.11
CA ILE A 51 4.04 6.46 6.06
C ILE A 51 3.50 5.96 4.72
N SER A 52 3.80 4.70 4.36
CA SER A 52 3.32 4.12 3.10
C SER A 52 1.79 4.04 3.03
N GLU A 53 1.12 3.71 4.14
CA GLU A 53 -0.33 3.69 4.22
C GLU A 53 -0.94 5.09 4.21
N LYS A 54 -0.30 6.07 4.86
CA LYS A 54 -0.69 7.49 4.74
C LYS A 54 -0.59 7.98 3.29
N MET A 55 0.48 7.65 2.58
CA MET A 55 0.62 8.02 1.17
C MET A 55 -0.44 7.30 0.32
N ARG A 56 -0.68 6.02 0.56
CA ARG A 56 -1.72 5.25 -0.14
C ARG A 56 -3.12 5.84 0.07
N SER A 57 -3.44 6.29 1.28
CA SER A 57 -4.73 6.93 1.57
C SER A 57 -4.83 8.30 0.90
N GLN A 58 -3.77 9.10 0.91
CA GLN A 58 -3.70 10.38 0.19
C GLN A 58 -3.91 10.20 -1.31
N VAL A 59 -3.23 9.23 -1.94
CA VAL A 59 -3.41 8.93 -3.37
C VAL A 59 -4.85 8.53 -3.68
N LYS A 60 -5.48 7.69 -2.86
CA LYS A 60 -6.89 7.34 -3.02
C LYS A 60 -7.81 8.56 -2.89
N GLY A 61 -7.55 9.42 -1.91
CA GLY A 61 -8.29 10.67 -1.70
C GLY A 61 -8.16 11.63 -2.88
N LEU A 62 -6.94 11.84 -3.39
CA LEU A 62 -6.68 12.68 -4.57
C LEU A 62 -7.35 12.12 -5.83
N ASN A 63 -7.31 10.80 -6.03
CA ASN A 63 -8.00 10.17 -7.17
C ASN A 63 -9.51 10.38 -7.10
N GLN A 64 -10.12 10.31 -5.91
CA GLN A 64 -11.54 10.62 -5.76
C GLN A 64 -11.82 12.11 -5.98
N ALA A 65 -10.99 13.00 -5.44
CA ALA A 65 -11.14 14.44 -5.64
C ALA A 65 -11.05 14.81 -7.13
N SER A 66 -10.15 14.19 -7.88
CA SER A 66 -10.03 14.38 -9.33
C SER A 66 -11.29 13.95 -10.08
N ARG A 67 -11.89 12.80 -9.72
CA ARG A 67 -13.17 12.36 -10.30
C ARG A 67 -14.30 13.34 -9.97
N ASN A 68 -14.42 13.74 -8.70
CA ASN A 68 -15.43 14.69 -8.28
C ASN A 68 -15.30 16.03 -9.03
N ALA A 69 -14.08 16.50 -9.29
CA ALA A 69 -13.84 17.71 -10.05
C ALA A 69 -14.30 17.56 -11.52
N GLN A 70 -14.05 16.41 -12.15
CA GLN A 70 -14.50 16.11 -13.51
C GLN A 70 -16.03 16.01 -13.59
N ASP A 71 -16.67 15.41 -12.59
CA ASP A 71 -18.13 15.36 -12.49
C ASP A 71 -18.72 16.76 -12.33
N GLY A 72 -18.10 17.61 -11.51
CA GLY A 72 -18.48 19.01 -11.35
C GLY A 72 -18.35 19.82 -12.64
N VAL A 73 -17.27 19.63 -13.41
CA VAL A 73 -17.10 20.24 -14.73
C VAL A 73 -18.20 19.78 -15.69
N SER A 74 -18.51 18.48 -15.72
CA SER A 74 -19.55 17.92 -16.59
C SER A 74 -20.94 18.48 -16.26
N LEU A 75 -21.24 18.67 -14.97
CA LEU A 75 -22.47 19.31 -14.51
C LEU A 75 -22.56 20.77 -14.97
N ILE A 76 -21.49 21.53 -14.80
CA ILE A 76 -21.44 22.94 -15.24
C ILE A 76 -21.63 23.03 -16.76
N GLN A 77 -20.97 22.18 -17.55
CA GLN A 77 -21.14 22.15 -19.00
C GLN A 77 -22.59 21.85 -19.41
N THR A 78 -23.25 20.93 -18.70
CA THR A 78 -24.67 20.63 -18.93
C THR A 78 -25.55 21.85 -18.62
N ALA A 79 -25.27 22.55 -17.53
CA ALA A 79 -25.97 23.78 -17.15
C ALA A 79 -25.72 24.92 -18.15
N GLU A 80 -24.49 25.10 -18.63
CA GLU A 80 -24.14 26.08 -19.66
C GLU A 80 -24.89 25.82 -20.97
N GLY A 81 -25.00 24.56 -21.40
CA GLY A 81 -25.81 24.18 -22.56
C GLY A 81 -27.28 24.53 -22.39
N ALA A 82 -27.87 24.23 -21.23
CA ALA A 82 -29.27 24.57 -20.93
C ALA A 82 -29.50 26.09 -20.88
N LEU A 83 -28.57 26.86 -20.30
CA LEU A 83 -28.63 28.33 -20.27
C LEU A 83 -28.50 28.94 -21.66
N GLY A 84 -27.70 28.32 -22.54
CA GLY A 84 -27.61 28.70 -23.96
C GLY A 84 -28.95 28.61 -24.66
N GLU A 85 -29.71 27.54 -24.43
CA GLU A 85 -31.07 27.39 -24.98
C GLU A 85 -32.04 28.45 -24.43
N VAL A 86 -31.99 28.72 -23.12
CA VAL A 86 -32.80 29.80 -22.51
C VAL A 86 -32.47 31.15 -23.12
N HIS A 87 -31.19 31.45 -23.33
CA HIS A 87 -30.75 32.68 -23.97
C HIS A 87 -31.30 32.81 -25.39
N ASN A 88 -31.23 31.73 -26.19
CA ASN A 88 -31.77 31.69 -27.55
C ASN A 88 -33.29 31.92 -27.55
N MET A 89 -34.03 31.31 -26.62
CA MET A 89 -35.48 31.54 -26.48
C MET A 89 -35.80 33.01 -26.21
N LEU A 90 -35.09 33.64 -25.26
CA LEU A 90 -35.28 35.06 -24.94
C LEU A 90 -34.93 35.98 -26.12
N GLY A 91 -33.90 35.63 -26.90
CA GLY A 91 -33.53 36.37 -28.11
C GLY A 91 -34.64 36.36 -29.17
N ARG A 92 -35.38 35.26 -29.29
CA ARG A 92 -36.49 35.09 -30.25
C ARG A 92 -37.79 35.78 -29.84
N MET A 93 -37.92 36.19 -28.57
CA MET A 93 -39.10 36.91 -28.07
C MET A 93 -39.05 38.42 -28.34
N LYS A 94 -37.92 38.96 -28.78
CA LYS A 94 -37.77 40.35 -29.22
C LYS A 94 -38.23 40.50 -30.67
#